data_AF-A0AA43F4G5-F1
#
_entry.id   AF-A0AA43F4G5-F1
#
_cell.length_a   1.000
_cell.length_b   1.000
_cell.length_c   1.000
_cell.angle_alpha   90.00
_cell.angle_beta   90.00
_cell.angle_gamma   90.00
#
_symmetry.space_group_name_H-M   'P 1'
#
loop_
_entity.id
_entity.type
_entity.pdbx_description
1 polymer ?
#
loop_
_entity_poly.entity_id
_entity_poly.type
_entity_poly.pdbx_seq_one_letter_code
_entity_poly.pdbx_strand_id
1 'polypeptide(L)'
;MYGRHFVYCALAFVMFLLLGSPAVAHEADLGGPHSHQDLPGTISKIESGLMYIQIQGSSGEKFRPRPVSVKKAERMGLHQAKVGDKVIVTLDESNVLLDIHDPSRPVQGHRILVGNLAYADPVWEVVEIFTSKGLESFSVDPLTSSKLGVLQEGALVRAELDEANVLIDIHPYHR
;
A
#
# COMPACT_ATOMS: atom_id res chain seq x y z
N MET A 1 -58.83 -36.13 -48.44
CA MET A 1 -59.92 -35.34 -47.86
C MET A 1 -59.36 -34.55 -46.68
N TYR A 2 -59.47 -33.20 -46.73
CA TYR A 2 -59.30 -32.20 -45.65
C TYR A 2 -58.06 -32.29 -44.72
N GLY A 3 -57.25 -31.27 -44.48
CA GLY A 3 -57.29 -29.87 -44.86
C GLY A 3 -56.34 -29.05 -43.98
N ARG A 4 -55.74 -28.03 -44.60
CA ARG A 4 -55.53 -26.66 -44.08
C ARG A 4 -54.65 -26.43 -42.83
N HIS A 5 -53.53 -25.77 -43.13
CA HIS A 5 -52.99 -24.54 -42.51
C HIS A 5 -52.83 -24.47 -40.98
N PHE A 6 -51.62 -24.18 -40.52
CA PHE A 6 -51.27 -22.85 -39.98
C PHE A 6 -49.74 -22.72 -39.83
N VAL A 7 -49.24 -21.62 -40.40
CA VAL A 7 -47.89 -21.04 -40.24
C VAL A 7 -47.76 -20.46 -38.81
N TYR A 8 -46.54 -20.10 -38.43
CA TYR A 8 -46.07 -19.36 -37.24
C TYR A 8 -45.42 -20.26 -36.18
N CYS A 9 -44.30 -19.92 -35.57
CA CYS A 9 -43.44 -18.75 -35.67
C CYS A 9 -42.08 -19.17 -35.11
N ALA A 10 -41.01 -18.56 -35.62
CA ALA A 10 -39.67 -18.67 -35.07
C ALA A 10 -39.69 -18.37 -33.56
N LEU A 11 -39.02 -19.19 -32.77
CA LEU A 11 -38.75 -18.90 -31.35
C LEU A 11 -37.26 -19.09 -31.07
N ALA A 12 -36.59 -17.97 -31.33
CA ALA A 12 -35.49 -17.37 -30.58
C ALA A 12 -34.60 -18.31 -29.74
N PHE A 13 -33.37 -18.46 -30.22
CA PHE A 13 -32.18 -18.69 -29.40
C PHE A 13 -32.09 -17.56 -28.34
N VAL A 14 -32.48 -17.82 -27.09
CA VAL A 14 -32.15 -16.93 -25.98
C VAL A 14 -30.87 -17.44 -25.35
N MET A 15 -29.76 -17.00 -25.92
CA MET A 15 -28.44 -17.06 -25.30
C MET A 15 -28.46 -16.11 -24.11
N PHE A 16 -28.61 -16.63 -22.90
CA PHE A 16 -28.53 -15.85 -21.67
C PHE A 16 -27.05 -15.54 -21.38
N LEU A 17 -26.51 -14.55 -22.10
CA LEU A 17 -25.34 -13.79 -21.69
C LEU A 17 -25.82 -12.64 -20.80
N LEU A 18 -25.82 -12.87 -19.49
CA LEU A 18 -25.78 -11.81 -18.48
C LEU A 18 -24.62 -12.19 -17.55
N LEU A 19 -23.42 -11.78 -17.93
CA LEU A 19 -22.73 -10.62 -17.34
C LEU A 19 -22.54 -10.84 -15.83
N GLY A 20 -21.54 -11.66 -15.50
CA GLY A 20 -20.92 -11.59 -14.19
C GLY A 20 -20.49 -10.16 -13.95
N SER A 21 -21.02 -9.55 -12.90
CA SER A 21 -20.74 -8.20 -12.47
C SER A 21 -19.23 -7.91 -12.47
N PRO A 22 -18.80 -6.70 -12.83
CA PRO A 22 -17.38 -6.36 -12.77
C PRO A 22 -16.92 -6.51 -11.32
N ALA A 23 -15.82 -7.22 -11.12
CA ALA A 23 -15.09 -7.32 -9.88
C ALA A 23 -14.55 -5.92 -9.51
N VAL A 24 -15.40 -5.09 -8.92
CA VAL A 24 -15.04 -3.78 -8.36
C VAL A 24 -15.75 -3.68 -7.01
N ALA A 25 -15.18 -4.34 -6.01
CA ALA A 25 -15.57 -4.18 -4.60
C ALA A 25 -14.54 -4.75 -3.61
N HIS A 26 -13.55 -5.53 -4.04
CA HIS A 26 -12.65 -6.19 -3.09
C HIS A 26 -11.53 -5.29 -2.55
N GLU A 27 -11.24 -4.15 -3.18
CA GLU A 27 -10.19 -3.22 -2.70
C GLU A 27 -10.69 -2.26 -1.60
N ALA A 28 -11.98 -1.87 -1.63
CA ALA A 28 -12.53 -0.90 -0.68
C ALA A 28 -12.70 -1.45 0.76
N ASP A 29 -12.82 -2.77 0.91
CA ASP A 29 -13.03 -3.45 2.19
C ASP A 29 -11.72 -3.82 2.91
N LEU A 30 -10.56 -3.51 2.31
CA LEU A 30 -9.24 -3.72 2.91
C LEU A 30 -8.80 -2.55 3.80
N GLY A 31 -9.64 -1.53 3.97
CA GLY A 31 -9.39 -0.36 4.84
C GLY A 31 -9.59 -0.66 6.33
N GLY A 32 -8.87 -1.67 6.84
CA GLY A 32 -8.88 -2.04 8.26
C GLY A 32 -8.40 -0.92 9.20
N PRO A 33 -8.34 -1.17 10.53
CA PRO A 33 -8.19 -0.15 11.58
C PRO A 33 -6.83 0.58 11.62
N HIS A 34 -5.90 0.27 10.72
CA HIS A 34 -4.60 0.93 10.63
C HIS A 34 -4.76 2.23 9.84
N SER A 35 -5.12 3.31 10.56
CA SER A 35 -5.21 4.64 9.98
C SER A 35 -3.85 5.32 10.01
N HIS A 36 -3.38 5.82 8.87
CA HIS A 36 -2.20 6.68 8.85
C HIS A 36 -2.55 8.14 9.16
N GLN A 37 -1.56 8.85 9.66
CA GLN A 37 -1.62 10.29 9.81
C GLN A 37 -0.59 10.95 8.90
N ASP A 38 -1.07 11.83 8.04
CA ASP A 38 -0.20 12.71 7.26
C ASP A 38 0.05 14.02 8.02
N LEU A 39 1.31 14.29 8.29
CA LEU A 39 1.75 15.49 9.00
C LEU A 39 2.72 16.33 8.15
N PRO A 40 2.67 17.67 8.26
CA PRO A 40 3.65 18.51 7.63
C PRO A 40 5.02 18.33 8.29
N GLY A 41 6.05 18.25 7.45
CA GLY A 41 7.45 18.17 7.85
C GLY A 41 8.32 19.21 7.16
N THR A 42 9.52 19.39 7.68
CA THR A 42 10.57 20.19 7.03
C THR A 42 11.91 19.48 7.16
N ILE A 43 12.68 19.45 6.08
CA ILE A 43 14.02 18.88 6.10
C ILE A 43 14.91 19.79 6.95
N SER A 44 15.37 19.30 8.10
CA SER A 44 16.19 20.09 9.02
C SER A 44 17.68 19.87 8.82
N LYS A 45 18.08 18.71 8.27
CA LYS A 45 19.47 18.32 8.05
C LYS A 45 19.57 17.24 6.99
N ILE A 46 20.63 17.27 6.18
CA ILE A 46 21.04 16.18 5.29
C ILE A 46 22.50 15.90 5.57
N GLU A 47 22.82 14.68 6.01
CA GLU A 47 24.19 14.28 6.35
C GLU A 47 24.33 12.76 6.26
N SER A 48 25.47 12.27 5.76
CA SER A 48 25.82 10.85 5.75
C SER A 48 24.76 9.93 5.12
N GLY A 49 24.15 10.38 4.01
CA GLY A 49 23.11 9.60 3.32
C GLY A 49 21.76 9.56 4.03
N LEU A 50 21.58 10.35 5.10
CA LEU A 50 20.34 10.50 5.83
C LEU A 50 19.79 11.93 5.72
N MET A 51 18.47 12.00 5.59
CA MET A 51 17.67 13.22 5.64
C MET A 51 16.89 13.22 6.95
N TYR A 52 17.02 14.27 7.75
CA TYR A 52 16.32 14.41 9.01
C TYR A 52 15.11 15.31 8.84
N ILE A 53 13.93 14.78 9.16
CA ILE A 53 12.66 15.48 9.00
C ILE A 53 12.17 15.99 10.35
N GLN A 54 12.06 17.30 10.49
CA GLN A 54 11.37 17.94 11.60
C GLN A 54 9.87 17.90 11.33
N ILE A 55 9.17 17.01 12.02
CA ILE A 55 7.71 16.88 11.94
C ILE A 55 7.06 17.92 12.85
N GLN A 56 5.97 18.52 12.37
CA GLN A 56 5.12 19.43 13.13
C GLN A 56 3.76 18.76 13.37
N GLY A 57 3.36 18.67 14.63
CA GLY A 57 2.04 18.17 14.99
C GLY A 57 0.95 19.20 14.73
N SER A 58 -0.31 18.76 14.83
CA SER A 58 -1.47 19.60 14.51
C SER A 58 -1.62 20.81 15.43
N SER A 59 -1.01 20.81 16.62
CA SER A 59 -1.01 21.95 17.54
C SER A 59 0.26 22.82 17.46
N GLY A 60 1.12 22.57 16.46
CA GLY A 60 2.37 23.31 16.24
C GLY A 60 3.55 22.82 17.08
N GLU A 61 3.38 21.75 17.85
CA GLU A 61 4.46 21.06 18.55
C GLU A 61 5.45 20.42 17.57
N LYS A 62 6.71 20.33 17.99
CA LYS A 62 7.79 19.74 17.19
C LYS A 62 8.19 18.39 17.76
N PHE A 63 8.09 17.35 16.95
CA PHE A 63 8.61 16.02 17.31
C PHE A 63 10.14 15.98 17.19
N ARG A 64 10.77 14.91 17.71
CA ARG A 64 12.18 14.67 17.41
C ARG A 64 12.37 14.48 15.91
N PRO A 65 13.43 15.05 15.30
CA PRO A 65 13.72 14.82 13.89
C PRO A 65 13.86 13.33 13.58
N ARG A 66 13.19 12.87 12.52
CA ARG A 66 13.21 11.48 12.11
C ARG A 66 14.16 11.28 10.94
N PRO A 67 15.10 10.32 11.02
CA PRO A 67 15.97 10.01 9.90
C PRO A 67 15.21 9.24 8.82
N VAL A 68 15.46 9.60 7.57
CA VAL A 68 15.03 8.88 6.38
C VAL A 68 16.24 8.72 5.47
N SER A 69 16.43 7.55 4.87
CA SER A 69 17.52 7.39 3.90
C SER A 69 17.29 8.26 2.67
N VAL A 70 18.36 8.81 2.10
CA VAL A 70 18.27 9.55 0.83
C VAL A 70 17.70 8.65 -0.28
N LYS A 71 18.02 7.36 -0.27
CA LYS A 71 17.46 6.36 -1.20
C LYS A 71 15.93 6.28 -1.13
N LYS A 72 15.34 6.25 0.08
CA LYS A 72 13.87 6.28 0.24
C LYS A 72 13.32 7.61 -0.28
N ALA A 73 13.91 8.75 0.12
CA ALA A 73 13.47 10.06 -0.35
C ALA A 73 13.46 10.17 -1.89
N GLU A 74 14.52 9.74 -2.55
CA GLU A 74 14.62 9.70 -4.00
C GLU A 74 13.56 8.78 -4.63
N ARG A 75 13.33 7.59 -4.05
CA ARG A 75 12.25 6.68 -4.50
C ARG A 75 10.88 7.37 -4.46
N MET A 76 10.64 8.22 -3.47
CA MET A 76 9.41 8.99 -3.32
C MET A 76 9.40 10.32 -4.09
N GLY A 77 10.36 10.52 -5.00
CA GLY A 77 10.40 11.66 -5.91
C GLY A 77 11.12 12.91 -5.36
N LEU A 78 11.73 12.84 -4.18
CA LEU A 78 12.46 13.93 -3.53
C LEU A 78 13.94 14.01 -4.01
N HIS A 79 14.19 13.89 -5.32
CA HIS A 79 15.54 13.78 -5.90
C HIS A 79 16.45 15.00 -5.71
N GLN A 80 15.88 16.18 -5.43
CA GLN A 80 16.63 17.44 -5.26
C GLN A 80 16.28 18.13 -3.93
N ALA A 81 15.85 17.33 -2.96
CA ALA A 81 15.50 17.82 -1.64
C ALA A 81 16.69 18.48 -0.94
N LYS A 82 16.44 19.65 -0.36
CA LYS A 82 17.41 20.45 0.41
C LYS A 82 16.85 20.81 1.78
N VAL A 83 17.76 21.17 2.68
CA VAL A 83 17.38 21.71 4.00
C VAL A 83 16.44 22.91 3.82
N GLY A 84 15.34 22.90 4.57
CA GLY A 84 14.27 23.89 4.50
C GLY A 84 13.10 23.50 3.59
N ASP A 85 13.23 22.47 2.75
CA ASP A 85 12.11 22.00 1.94
C ASP A 85 11.01 21.38 2.81
N LYS A 86 9.77 21.61 2.39
CA LYS A 86 8.58 21.04 3.02
C LYS A 86 8.31 19.66 2.46
N VAL A 87 7.85 18.76 3.33
CA VAL A 87 7.43 17.41 2.98
C VAL A 87 6.12 17.08 3.69
N ILE A 88 5.38 16.10 3.16
CA ILE A 88 4.36 15.40 3.92
C ILE A 88 4.98 14.12 4.46
N VAL A 89 4.72 13.82 5.74
CA VAL A 89 5.20 12.61 6.40
C VAL A 89 4.01 11.77 6.80
N THR A 90 4.01 10.51 6.38
CA THR A 90 2.97 9.54 6.71
C THR A 90 3.44 8.71 7.89
N LEU A 91 2.66 8.74 8.98
CA LEU A 91 2.91 8.00 10.21
C LEU A 91 1.87 6.90 10.41
N ASP A 92 2.30 5.77 10.97
CA ASP A 92 1.39 4.72 11.42
C ASP A 92 0.72 5.06 12.77
N GLU A 93 -0.16 4.18 13.23
CA GLU A 93 -0.87 4.28 14.50
C GLU A 93 0.04 4.32 15.74
N SER A 94 1.27 3.81 15.60
CA SER A 94 2.29 3.80 16.65
C SER A 94 3.24 5.01 16.53
N ASN A 95 2.89 5.99 15.70
CA ASN A 95 3.74 7.12 15.34
C ASN A 95 5.11 6.67 14.83
N VAL A 96 5.19 5.65 13.97
CA VAL A 96 6.39 5.26 13.21
C VAL A 96 6.31 5.87 11.82
N LEU A 97 7.45 6.30 11.26
CA LEU A 97 7.47 6.89 9.91
C LEU A 97 7.31 5.75 8.90
N LEU A 98 6.23 5.81 8.11
CA LEU A 98 5.99 4.89 7.00
C LEU A 98 6.51 5.48 5.70
N ASP A 99 6.18 6.75 5.43
CA ASP A 99 6.53 7.37 4.14
C ASP A 99 6.77 8.88 4.17
N ILE A 100 7.34 9.39 3.07
CA ILE A 100 7.56 10.83 2.84
C ILE A 100 7.22 11.23 1.41
N HIS A 101 6.50 12.34 1.22
CA HIS A 101 6.09 12.83 -0.10
C HIS A 101 6.39 14.32 -0.30
N ASP A 102 6.58 14.69 -1.57
CA ASP A 102 6.59 16.08 -2.02
C ASP A 102 5.15 16.65 -1.99
N PRO A 103 4.88 17.72 -1.24
CA PRO A 103 3.53 18.30 -1.13
C PRO A 103 3.00 18.89 -2.46
N SER A 104 3.87 19.09 -3.45
CA SER A 104 3.48 19.57 -4.79
C SER A 104 3.01 18.46 -5.73
N ARG A 105 3.20 17.19 -5.34
CA ARG A 105 2.80 16.03 -6.13
C ARG A 105 1.55 15.38 -5.55
N PRO A 106 0.67 14.82 -6.40
CA PRO A 106 -0.40 13.96 -5.92
C PRO A 106 0.20 12.77 -5.17
N VAL A 107 -0.22 12.54 -3.93
CA VAL A 107 0.03 11.30 -3.21
C VAL A 107 -0.83 10.23 -3.86
N GLN A 108 -0.21 9.16 -4.37
CA GLN A 108 -1.00 8.00 -4.79
C GLN A 108 -1.12 7.13 -3.54
N GLY A 109 -2.35 6.80 -3.15
CA GLY A 109 -2.56 6.01 -1.94
C GLY A 109 -1.78 4.69 -1.98
N HIS A 110 -1.41 4.18 -0.80
CA HIS A 110 -0.74 2.91 -0.69
C HIS A 110 -1.61 1.78 -1.28
N ARG A 111 -0.96 0.84 -1.98
CA ARG A 111 -1.64 -0.38 -2.44
C ARG A 111 -1.74 -1.35 -1.28
N ILE A 112 -2.96 -1.75 -0.95
CA ILE A 112 -3.22 -2.74 0.09
C ILE A 112 -3.31 -4.14 -0.52
N LEU A 113 -2.68 -5.10 0.13
CA LEU A 113 -2.65 -6.51 -0.25
C LEU A 113 -3.00 -7.38 0.96
N VAL A 114 -3.83 -8.40 0.78
CA VAL A 114 -4.07 -9.43 1.80
C VAL A 114 -3.68 -10.78 1.25
N GLY A 115 -2.95 -11.55 2.05
CA GLY A 115 -2.46 -12.87 1.66
C GLY A 115 -1.74 -13.57 2.81
N ASN A 116 -1.25 -14.79 2.55
CA ASN A 116 -0.48 -15.53 3.54
C ASN A 116 1.01 -15.22 3.36
N LEU A 117 1.71 -14.87 4.45
CA LEU A 117 3.16 -14.71 4.43
C LEU A 117 3.80 -16.07 4.11
N ALA A 118 4.43 -16.21 2.95
CA ALA A 118 5.03 -17.46 2.50
C ALA A 118 6.51 -17.57 2.91
N TYR A 119 7.22 -16.44 2.88
CA TYR A 119 8.63 -16.35 3.21
C TYR A 119 9.00 -14.93 3.64
N ALA A 120 9.93 -14.82 4.57
CA ALA A 120 10.67 -13.60 4.85
C ALA A 120 12.15 -13.97 4.97
N ASP A 121 13.02 -13.25 4.29
CA ASP A 121 14.44 -13.54 4.38
C ASP A 121 15.02 -13.20 5.76
N PRO A 122 16.15 -13.81 6.19
CA PRO A 122 16.66 -13.64 7.55
C PRO A 122 17.03 -12.20 7.93
N VAL A 123 17.22 -11.31 6.95
CA VAL A 123 17.55 -9.89 7.14
C VAL A 123 16.39 -8.95 6.79
N TRP A 124 15.22 -9.50 6.46
CA TRP A 124 13.99 -8.75 6.22
C TRP A 124 14.10 -7.68 5.13
N GLU A 125 14.82 -8.00 4.05
CA GLU A 125 14.91 -7.19 2.83
C GLU A 125 13.86 -7.60 1.79
N VAL A 126 13.38 -8.85 1.84
CA VAL A 126 12.40 -9.40 0.91
C VAL A 126 11.38 -10.27 1.64
N VAL A 127 10.11 -10.13 1.25
CA VAL A 127 9.05 -11.05 1.64
C VAL A 127 8.35 -11.62 0.42
N GLU A 128 7.78 -12.80 0.58
CA GLU A 128 6.85 -13.40 -0.39
C GLU A 128 5.48 -13.56 0.26
N ILE A 129 4.44 -13.13 -0.45
CA ILE A 129 3.05 -13.22 0.02
C ILE A 129 2.25 -13.99 -1.02
N PHE A 130 1.55 -15.03 -0.58
CA PHE A 130 0.62 -15.78 -1.41
C PHE A 130 -0.75 -15.09 -1.43
N THR A 131 -1.11 -14.55 -2.59
CA THR A 131 -2.34 -13.78 -2.84
C THR A 131 -3.28 -14.56 -3.74
N SER A 132 -4.46 -13.99 -4.03
CA SER A 132 -5.38 -14.55 -5.04
C SER A 132 -4.78 -14.59 -6.45
N LYS A 133 -3.73 -13.81 -6.71
CA LYS A 133 -3.00 -13.79 -7.99
C LYS A 133 -1.83 -14.79 -8.03
N GLY A 134 -1.53 -15.44 -6.91
CA GLY A 134 -0.39 -16.34 -6.74
C GLY A 134 0.67 -15.78 -5.81
N LEU A 135 1.88 -16.32 -5.89
CA LEU A 135 3.01 -15.88 -5.07
C LEU A 135 3.59 -14.57 -5.65
N GLU A 136 3.62 -13.51 -4.84
CA GLU A 136 4.23 -12.21 -5.18
C GLU A 136 5.39 -11.92 -4.22
N SER A 137 6.49 -11.38 -4.74
CA SER A 137 7.69 -11.02 -3.97
C SER A 137 7.83 -9.50 -3.90
N PHE A 138 8.14 -8.98 -2.72
CA PHE A 138 8.26 -7.55 -2.47
C PHE A 138 9.54 -7.24 -1.70
N SER A 139 10.24 -6.19 -2.13
CA SER A 139 11.26 -5.58 -1.28
C SER A 139 10.62 -4.96 -0.05
N VAL A 140 11.35 -4.94 1.05
CA VAL A 140 10.91 -4.38 2.33
C VAL A 140 11.60 -3.04 2.56
N ASP A 141 10.85 -2.04 2.98
CA ASP A 141 11.43 -0.79 3.44
C ASP A 141 12.17 -1.04 4.77
N PRO A 142 13.42 -0.56 4.94
CA PRO A 142 14.16 -0.72 6.19
C PRO A 142 13.43 -0.21 7.45
N LEU A 143 12.50 0.75 7.30
CA LEU A 143 11.67 1.24 8.40
C LEU A 143 10.57 0.24 8.83
N THR A 144 10.26 -0.73 7.98
CA THR A 144 9.21 -1.73 8.16
C THR A 144 9.75 -3.05 8.65
N SER A 145 11.03 -3.35 8.41
CA SER A 145 11.67 -4.64 8.71
C SER A 145 11.43 -5.12 10.15
N SER A 146 11.38 -4.22 11.15
CA SER A 146 11.11 -4.61 12.54
C SER A 146 9.71 -5.20 12.78
N LYS A 147 8.71 -4.87 11.94
CA LYS A 147 7.35 -5.42 12.03
C LYS A 147 7.27 -6.88 11.56
N LEU A 148 8.25 -7.33 10.76
CA LEU A 148 8.30 -8.71 10.27
C LEU A 148 8.73 -9.71 11.35
N GLY A 149 9.56 -9.29 12.30
CA GLY A 149 10.11 -10.18 13.33
C GLY A 149 9.09 -10.80 14.28
N VAL A 150 7.85 -10.32 14.28
CA VAL A 150 6.74 -10.89 15.09
C VAL A 150 5.78 -11.76 14.29
N LEU A 151 5.97 -11.87 12.98
CA LEU A 151 5.10 -12.64 12.08
C LEU A 151 5.67 -14.04 11.87
N GLN A 152 4.76 -15.00 11.65
CA GLN A 152 5.11 -16.38 11.33
C GLN A 152 4.80 -16.67 9.88
N GLU A 153 5.61 -17.51 9.23
CA GLU A 153 5.24 -18.08 7.92
C GLU A 153 3.87 -18.78 8.03
N GLY A 154 3.07 -18.65 6.97
CA GLY A 154 1.68 -19.08 6.92
C GLY A 154 0.68 -18.10 7.54
N ALA A 155 1.12 -17.06 8.27
CA ALA A 155 0.20 -16.09 8.85
C ALA A 155 -0.55 -15.30 7.76
N LEU A 156 -1.85 -15.11 7.96
CA LEU A 156 -2.65 -14.20 7.13
C LEU A 156 -2.29 -12.76 7.51
N VAL A 157 -1.84 -11.99 6.53
CA VAL A 157 -1.32 -10.63 6.72
C VAL A 157 -2.03 -9.64 5.80
N ARG A 158 -2.07 -8.39 6.24
CA ARG A 158 -2.39 -7.22 5.44
C ARG A 158 -1.10 -6.43 5.26
N ALA A 159 -0.66 -6.33 4.01
CA ALA A 159 0.53 -5.62 3.59
C ALA A 159 0.15 -4.32 2.89
N GLU A 160 0.96 -3.28 3.09
CA GLU A 160 0.86 -2.02 2.37
C GLU A 160 2.12 -1.76 1.57
N LEU A 161 1.92 -1.41 0.31
CA LEU A 161 2.97 -1.10 -0.64
C LEU A 161 2.92 0.37 -1.00
N ASP A 162 4.08 1.01 -1.08
CA ASP A 162 4.22 2.35 -1.63
C ASP A 162 4.04 2.37 -3.16
N GLU A 163 4.11 3.56 -3.76
CA GLU A 163 3.99 3.75 -5.21
C GLU A 163 5.08 3.03 -6.02
N ALA A 164 6.18 2.63 -5.39
CA ALA A 164 7.27 1.87 -6.00
C ALA A 164 7.11 0.35 -5.78
N ASN A 165 5.97 -0.11 -5.26
CA ASN A 165 5.69 -1.50 -4.88
C ASN A 165 6.66 -2.05 -3.81
N VAL A 166 7.12 -1.21 -2.90
CA VAL A 166 7.92 -1.63 -1.73
C VAL A 166 7.02 -1.73 -0.51
N LEU A 167 7.18 -2.81 0.26
CA LEU A 167 6.45 -3.02 1.52
C LEU A 167 6.85 -1.97 2.55
N ILE A 168 5.90 -1.11 2.92
CA ILE A 168 6.06 -0.05 3.91
C ILE A 168 5.29 -0.33 5.20
N ASP A 169 4.27 -1.18 5.16
CA ASP A 169 3.61 -1.64 6.38
C ASP A 169 3.09 -3.09 6.27
N ILE A 170 3.01 -3.78 7.41
CA ILE A 170 2.49 -5.14 7.47
C ILE A 170 1.94 -5.47 8.86
N HIS A 171 0.75 -6.06 8.88
CA HIS A 171 0.05 -6.46 10.11
C HIS A 171 -0.57 -7.85 9.98
N PRO A 172 -0.73 -8.60 11.09
CA PRO A 172 -1.64 -9.73 11.13
C PRO A 172 -3.03 -9.29 10.68
N TYR A 173 -3.66 -10.08 9.83
CA TYR A 173 -5.02 -9.82 9.38
C TYR A 173 -5.99 -10.80 10.05
N HIS A 174 -6.76 -10.26 10.99
CA HIS A 174 -7.84 -10.97 11.66
C HIS A 174 -9.17 -10.61 10.98
N ARG A 175 -9.92 -11.63 10.53
CA ARG A 175 -11.29 -11.45 10.02
C ARG A 175 -12.30 -11.30 11.14
#